data_AF-A0A258JJ23-F1
#
_entry.id   AF-A0A258JJ23-F1
#
_cell.length_a   1.000
_cell.length_b   1.000
_cell.length_c   1.000
_cell.angle_alpha   90.00
_cell.angle_beta   90.00
_cell.angle_gamma   90.00
#
_symmetry.space_group_name_H-M   'P 1'
#
loop_
_entity.id
_entity.type
_entity.pdbx_description
1 polymer ?
#
loop_
_entity_poly.entity_id
_entity_poly.type
_entity_poly.pdbx_seq_one_letter_code
_entity_poly.pdbx_strand_id
1 'polypeptide(L)'
;MTHISVNKKTDFLFKKVVGYSRTINEDKEFLLFLGKFRNTMHTNFIYYGNDYNFKFGNAYFQFENGKMVKWYDPFNDNFVASPKLYFALMSELKKIWKALILSIPHKNIIQYPDNAQE
;
A
#
# COMPACT_ATOMS: atom_id res chain seq x y z
N MET A 1 -5.60 23.68 -5.83
CA MET A 1 -6.08 22.28 -5.75
C MET A 1 -5.27 21.58 -4.66
N THR A 2 -5.85 21.34 -3.48
CA THR A 2 -5.11 20.83 -2.32
C THR A 2 -4.79 19.35 -2.53
N HIS A 3 -3.51 18.99 -2.59
CA HIS A 3 -3.08 17.60 -2.81
C HIS A 3 -3.50 16.73 -1.60
N ILE A 4 -4.54 15.91 -1.78
CA ILE A 4 -4.99 14.96 -0.76
C ILE A 4 -4.00 13.78 -0.74
N SER A 5 -3.40 13.52 0.43
CA SER A 5 -2.47 12.39 0.59
C SER A 5 -3.14 11.06 0.26
N VAL A 6 -2.36 10.13 -0.30
CA VAL A 6 -2.82 8.77 -0.61
C VAL A 6 -3.40 8.09 0.64
N ASN A 7 -2.83 8.35 1.82
CA ASN A 7 -3.34 7.84 3.10
C ASN A 7 -4.78 8.29 3.35
N LYS A 8 -5.11 9.58 3.17
CA LYS A 8 -6.49 10.07 3.33
C LYS A 8 -7.46 9.42 2.34
N LYS A 9 -7.02 9.17 1.10
CA LYS A 9 -7.84 8.47 0.08
C LYS A 9 -8.08 7.00 0.48
N THR A 10 -7.03 6.30 0.90
CA THR A 10 -7.15 4.89 1.34
C THR A 10 -7.97 4.76 2.62
N ASP A 11 -7.81 5.65 3.59
CA ASP A 11 -8.65 5.69 4.80
C ASP A 11 -10.14 5.87 4.49
N PHE A 12 -10.45 6.72 3.50
CA PHE A 12 -11.83 6.88 3.04
C PHE A 12 -12.39 5.56 2.46
N LEU A 13 -11.60 4.85 1.65
CA LEU A 13 -12.02 3.56 1.09
C LEU A 13 -12.28 2.51 2.19
N PHE A 14 -11.40 2.42 3.20
CA PHE A 14 -11.61 1.53 4.34
C PHE A 14 -12.87 1.87 5.17
N LYS A 15 -13.42 3.08 5.09
CA LYS A 15 -14.71 3.41 5.72
C LYS A 15 -15.92 2.92 4.91
N LYS A 16 -15.72 2.50 3.66
CA LYS A 16 -16.78 2.08 2.73
C LYS A 16 -16.86 0.56 2.55
N VAL A 17 -15.89 -0.18 3.08
CA VAL A 17 -15.90 -1.65 2.99
C VAL A 17 -16.97 -2.25 3.90
N VAL A 18 -17.58 -3.32 3.44
CA VAL A 18 -18.50 -4.20 4.15
C VAL A 18 -17.98 -5.63 3.97
N GLY A 19 -17.73 -6.35 5.07
CA GLY A 19 -17.18 -7.71 5.00
C GLY A 19 -15.75 -7.76 4.44
N TYR A 20 -14.86 -6.90 4.95
CA TYR A 20 -13.45 -6.91 4.55
C TYR A 20 -12.78 -8.22 4.97
N SER A 21 -12.19 -8.94 4.02
CA SER A 21 -11.66 -10.30 4.22
C SER A 21 -10.25 -10.36 4.83
N ARG A 22 -9.68 -9.21 5.18
CA ARG A 22 -8.30 -9.04 5.69
C ARG A 22 -8.29 -8.14 6.93
N THR A 23 -7.14 -7.96 7.55
CA THR A 23 -6.98 -7.06 8.69
C THR A 23 -6.78 -5.62 8.23
N ILE A 24 -7.77 -4.75 8.48
CA ILE A 24 -7.71 -3.33 8.07
C ILE A 24 -6.46 -2.62 8.61
N ASN A 25 -6.09 -2.87 9.87
CA ASN A 25 -4.96 -2.20 10.50
C ASN A 25 -3.62 -2.58 9.85
N GLU A 26 -3.39 -3.87 9.61
CA GLU A 26 -2.17 -4.36 8.94
C GLU A 26 -2.06 -3.79 7.51
N ASP A 27 -3.17 -3.77 6.77
CA ASP A 27 -3.20 -3.25 5.41
C ASP A 27 -2.95 -1.73 5.37
N LYS A 28 -3.48 -0.98 6.36
CA LYS A 28 -3.19 0.45 6.51
C LYS A 28 -1.72 0.71 6.84
N GLU A 29 -1.14 -0.07 7.75
CA GLU A 29 0.28 0.03 8.08
C GLU A 29 1.16 -0.26 6.87
N PHE A 30 0.83 -1.31 6.11
CA PHE A 30 1.52 -1.63 4.87
C PHE A 30 1.42 -0.49 3.84
N LEU A 31 0.23 0.07 3.62
CA LEU A 31 0.04 1.17 2.67
C LEU A 31 0.80 2.45 3.10
N LEU A 32 0.84 2.73 4.41
CA LEU A 32 1.62 3.83 4.97
C LEU A 32 3.12 3.62 4.72
N PHE A 33 3.63 2.42 5.03
CA PHE A 33 5.00 2.02 4.72
C PHE A 33 5.30 2.19 3.23
N LEU A 34 4.45 1.64 2.35
CA LEU A 34 4.69 1.64 0.92
C LEU A 34 4.69 3.06 0.35
N GLY A 35 3.83 3.94 0.89
CA GLY A 35 3.84 5.37 0.56
C GLY A 35 5.15 6.05 0.96
N LYS A 36 5.64 5.79 2.19
CA LYS A 36 6.95 6.30 2.65
C LYS A 36 8.09 5.78 1.77
N PHE A 37 8.14 4.48 1.51
CA PHE A 37 9.17 3.84 0.70
C PHE A 37 9.16 4.32 -0.76
N ARG A 38 7.98 4.45 -1.37
CA ARG A 38 7.85 5.04 -2.71
C ARG A 38 8.40 6.46 -2.74
N ASN A 39 8.12 7.27 -1.72
CA ASN A 39 8.63 8.64 -1.67
C ASN A 39 10.15 8.69 -1.63
N THR A 40 10.80 7.77 -0.91
CA THR A 40 12.26 7.73 -0.86
C THR A 40 12.88 7.39 -2.22
N MET A 41 12.19 6.66 -3.10
CA MET A 41 12.67 6.40 -4.46
C MET A 41 12.86 7.68 -5.29
N HIS A 42 12.14 8.77 -4.97
CA HIS A 42 12.28 10.07 -5.65
C HIS A 42 13.40 10.92 -5.05
N THR A 43 13.98 10.50 -3.93
CA THR A 43 15.01 11.21 -3.17
C THR A 43 16.27 10.36 -3.02
N ASN A 44 16.60 9.52 -4.00
CA ASN A 44 17.76 8.62 -3.97
C ASN A 44 17.81 7.76 -2.71
N PHE A 45 16.65 7.26 -2.27
CA PHE A 45 16.43 6.49 -1.06
C PHE A 45 16.71 7.25 0.25
N ILE A 46 16.83 8.58 0.26
CA ILE A 46 16.95 9.38 1.48
C ILE A 46 15.55 9.62 2.08
N TYR A 47 15.35 9.28 3.35
CA TYR A 47 14.09 9.50 4.05
C TYR A 47 14.03 10.87 4.73
N TYR A 48 12.91 11.56 4.61
CA TYR A 48 12.62 12.80 5.35
C TYR A 48 11.30 12.63 6.09
N GLY A 49 11.33 12.68 7.43
CA GLY A 49 10.16 12.45 8.27
C GLY A 49 10.53 11.90 9.64
N ASN A 50 9.53 11.41 10.38
CA ASN A 50 9.77 10.79 11.69
C ASN A 50 10.28 9.36 11.52
N ASP A 51 11.31 9.02 12.30
CA ASP A 51 11.93 7.69 12.31
C ASP A 51 10.88 6.59 12.40
N TYR A 52 11.09 5.55 11.61
CA TYR A 52 10.08 4.54 11.37
C TYR A 52 10.72 3.22 10.95
N ASN A 53 10.21 2.13 11.49
CA ASN A 53 10.66 0.79 11.13
C ASN A 53 9.46 -0.04 10.66
N PHE A 54 9.67 -0.90 9.66
CA PHE A 54 8.64 -1.78 9.15
C PHE A 54 9.20 -3.17 8.86
N LYS A 55 8.41 -4.20 9.15
CA LYS A 55 8.70 -5.60 8.83
C LYS A 55 7.71 -6.10 7.79
N PHE A 56 8.20 -6.73 6.74
CA PHE A 56 7.39 -7.36 5.71
C PHE A 56 7.86 -8.80 5.50
N GLY A 57 7.19 -9.75 6.15
CA GLY A 57 7.69 -11.12 6.25
C GLY A 57 9.09 -11.13 6.87
N ASN A 58 10.06 -11.68 6.15
CA ASN A 58 11.48 -11.71 6.58
C ASN A 58 12.26 -10.45 6.19
N ALA A 59 11.66 -9.51 5.47
CA ALA A 59 12.30 -8.23 5.14
C ALA A 59 12.13 -7.21 6.27
N TYR A 60 13.15 -6.39 6.46
CA TYR A 60 13.16 -5.32 7.46
C TYR A 60 13.57 -4.01 6.80
N PHE A 61 12.88 -2.92 7.12
CA PHE A 61 13.15 -1.58 6.61
C PHE A 61 13.30 -0.60 7.76
N GLN A 62 14.34 0.22 7.70
CA GLN A 62 14.67 1.23 8.68
C GLN A 62 14.76 2.59 8.00
N PHE A 63 13.90 3.50 8.44
CA PHE A 63 13.78 4.86 7.96
C PHE A 63 14.24 5.79 9.08
N GLU A 64 15.30 6.56 8.80
CA GLU A 64 15.85 7.55 9.72
C GLU A 64 15.88 8.90 9.00
N ASN A 65 15.46 9.97 9.68
CA ASN A 65 15.39 11.29 9.08
C ASN A 65 16.75 11.76 8.52
N GLY A 66 16.76 12.20 7.27
CA GLY A 66 17.95 12.69 6.57
C GLY A 66 18.94 11.59 6.18
N LYS A 67 18.60 10.30 6.33
CA LYS A 67 19.49 9.19 6.00
C LYS A 67 18.92 8.31 4.89
N MET A 68 19.82 7.60 4.21
CA MET A 68 19.43 6.58 3.25
C MET A 68 18.70 5.43 3.97
N VAL A 69 17.58 5.00 3.42
CA VAL A 69 16.78 3.89 3.94
C VAL A 69 17.64 2.64 3.92
N LYS A 70 17.74 1.98 5.08
CA LYS A 70 18.41 0.69 5.20
C LYS A 70 17.35 -0.41 5.11
N TRP A 71 17.63 -1.46 4.36
CA TRP A 71 16.76 -2.63 4.35
C TRP A 71 17.55 -3.93 4.29
N TYR A 72 16.94 -4.96 4.86
CA TYR A 72 17.37 -6.34 4.71
C TYR A 72 16.46 -7.01 3.68
N ASP A 73 17.04 -7.46 2.57
CA ASP A 73 16.35 -8.21 1.52
C ASP A 73 16.54 -9.72 1.75
N PRO A 74 15.49 -10.46 2.15
CA PRO A 74 15.59 -11.88 2.43
C PRO A 74 15.75 -12.74 1.18
N PHE A 75 15.63 -12.14 -0.02
CA PHE A 75 15.84 -12.81 -1.31
C PHE A 75 17.22 -12.54 -1.89
N ASN A 76 18.08 -11.87 -1.12
CA ASN A 76 19.40 -11.48 -1.56
C ASN A 76 20.44 -12.54 -1.15
N ASP A 77 20.47 -13.63 -1.89
CA ASP A 77 21.38 -14.75 -1.61
C ASP A 77 22.86 -14.42 -1.89
N ASN A 78 23.20 -13.25 -2.46
CA ASN A 78 24.57 -12.93 -2.92
C ASN A 78 24.97 -11.44 -2.85
N PHE A 79 24.35 -10.64 -1.99
CA PHE A 79 24.49 -9.16 -1.96
C PHE A 79 24.12 -8.44 -3.28
N VAL A 80 23.49 -9.13 -4.23
CA VAL A 80 22.93 -8.55 -5.46
C VAL A 80 21.48 -8.15 -5.21
N ALA A 81 21.16 -6.87 -5.43
CA ALA A 81 19.79 -6.36 -5.27
C ALA A 81 18.79 -7.22 -6.04
N SER A 82 17.83 -7.83 -5.33
CA SER A 82 16.87 -8.75 -5.94
C SER A 82 15.56 -8.03 -6.27
N PRO A 83 15.08 -8.07 -7.53
CA PRO A 83 13.75 -7.57 -7.87
C PRO A 83 12.61 -8.27 -7.12
N LYS A 84 12.87 -9.46 -6.53
CA LYS A 84 11.89 -10.29 -5.85
C LYS A 84 11.21 -9.58 -4.68
N LEU A 85 11.95 -8.82 -3.87
CA LEU A 85 11.35 -8.06 -2.77
C LEU A 85 10.36 -7.02 -3.29
N TYR A 86 10.72 -6.29 -4.34
CA TYR A 86 9.82 -5.33 -5.00
C TYR A 86 8.57 -6.00 -5.55
N PHE A 87 8.71 -7.16 -6.21
CA PHE A 87 7.55 -7.91 -6.68
C PHE A 87 6.68 -8.42 -5.53
N ALA A 88 7.26 -8.83 -4.42
CA ALA A 88 6.50 -9.24 -3.24
C ALA A 88 5.69 -8.08 -2.65
N LEU A 89 6.28 -6.89 -2.55
CA LEU A 89 5.60 -5.66 -2.14
C LEU A 89 4.43 -5.30 -3.09
N MET A 90 4.67 -5.37 -4.41
CA MET A 90 3.62 -5.08 -5.40
C MET A 90 2.51 -6.13 -5.39
N SER A 91 2.85 -7.40 -5.15
CA SER A 91 1.89 -8.48 -4.98
C SER A 91 0.99 -8.23 -3.77
N GLU A 92 1.55 -7.77 -2.65
CA GLU A 92 0.74 -7.43 -1.47
C GLU A 92 -0.19 -6.24 -1.72
N LEU A 93 0.33 -5.19 -2.36
CA LEU A 93 -0.49 -4.05 -2.80
C LEU A 93 -1.68 -4.51 -3.66
N LYS A 94 -1.44 -5.40 -4.62
CA LYS A 94 -2.49 -5.98 -5.49
C LYS A 94 -3.55 -6.71 -4.66
N LYS A 95 -3.16 -7.50 -3.65
CA LYS A 95 -4.11 -8.22 -2.79
C LYS A 95 -4.99 -7.26 -1.98
N ILE A 96 -4.41 -6.20 -1.43
CA ILE A 96 -5.15 -5.17 -0.68
C ILE A 96 -6.19 -4.50 -1.58
N TRP A 97 -5.80 -4.09 -2.79
CA TRP A 97 -6.73 -3.50 -3.76
C TRP A 97 -7.84 -4.45 -4.17
N LYS A 98 -7.51 -5.72 -4.41
CA LYS A 98 -8.52 -6.74 -4.72
C LYS A 98 -9.54 -6.88 -3.58
N ALA A 99 -9.07 -6.94 -2.34
CA ALA A 99 -9.96 -7.03 -1.17
C ALA A 99 -10.84 -5.78 -1.03
N LEU A 100 -10.28 -4.59 -1.21
CA LEU A 100 -11.04 -3.33 -1.16
C LEU A 100 -12.16 -3.31 -2.20
N ILE A 101 -11.86 -3.65 -3.46
CA ILE A 101 -12.83 -3.64 -4.55
C ILE A 101 -13.97 -4.63 -4.31
N LEU A 102 -13.64 -5.83 -3.79
CA LEU A 102 -14.64 -6.87 -3.50
C LEU A 102 -15.53 -6.53 -2.30
N SER A 103 -15.01 -5.76 -1.34
CA SER A 103 -15.74 -5.42 -0.11
C SER A 103 -16.50 -4.10 -0.19
N ILE A 104 -16.32 -3.28 -1.21
CA ILE A 104 -17.12 -2.05 -1.40
C ILE A 104 -18.39 -2.40 -2.17
N PRO A 105 -19.61 -2.15 -1.63
CA PRO A 105 -20.85 -2.41 -2.35
C PRO A 105 -21.00 -1.51 -3.58
N HIS A 106 -21.22 -2.12 -4.76
CA HIS A 106 -21.42 -1.41 -6.03
C HIS A 106 -22.89 -1.29 -6.47
N LYS A 107 -23.82 -1.80 -5.66
CA LYS A 107 -25.24 -2.00 -6.00
C LYS A 107 -26.00 -0.73 -6.44
N ASN A 108 -25.46 0.46 -6.20
CA ASN A 108 -26.07 1.74 -6.56
C ASN A 108 -25.29 2.53 -7.64
N ILE A 109 -24.25 1.93 -8.24
CA ILE A 109 -23.34 2.62 -9.18
C ILE A 109 -23.69 2.32 -10.64
N ILE A 110 -24.23 1.12 -10.91
CA ILE A 110 -24.67 0.72 -12.25
C ILE A 110 -26.19 0.62 -12.20
N GLN A 111 -26.87 1.65 -12.70
CA GLN A 111 -28.31 1.56 -12.97
C GLN A 111 -28.51 0.56 -14.11
N TYR A 112 -29.34 -0.44 -13.87
CA TYR A 112 -29.88 -1.25 -14.98
C TYR A 112 -30.79 -0.34 -15.81
N PRO A 113 -30.79 -0.46 -17.16
CA PRO A 113 -31.77 0.25 -17.97
C PRO A 113 -33.16 -0.14 -17.46
N ASP A 114 -33.99 0.87 -17.17
CA ASP A 114 -35.37 0.64 -16.78
C ASP A 114 -36.05 -0.14 -17.93
N ASN A 115 -36.76 -1.22 -17.59
CA ASN A 115 -37.60 -1.98 -18.52
C ASN A 115 -38.80 -1.16 -19.06
N ALA A 116 -38.74 0.17 -19.00
CA ALA A 116 -39.75 1.11 -19.46
C ALA A 116 -39.49 1.63 -20.89
N GLN A 117 -38.64 0.94 -21.66
CA GLN A 117 -38.42 1.16 -23.10
C GLN A 117 -39.00 0.04 -23.97
N GLU A 118 -40.06 -0.63 -23.49
CA GLU A 118 -40.93 -1.48 -24.32
C GLU A 118 -42.34 -0.90 -24.40
#